data_AF-A0A9X9JFX6-F1
#
_entry.id   AF-A0A9X9JFX6-F1
#
_cell.length_a   1.000
_cell.length_b   1.000
_cell.length_c   1.000
_cell.angle_alpha   90.00
_cell.angle_beta   90.00
_cell.angle_gamma   90.00
#
_symmetry.space_group_name_H-M   'P 1'
#
loop_
_entity.id
_entity.type
_entity.pdbx_description
1 polymer ?
#
loop_
_entity_poly.entity_id
_entity_poly.type
_entity_poly.pdbx_seq_one_letter_code
_entity_poly.pdbx_strand_id
1 'polypeptide(L)'
;MGSSNFNNRSLRLDSECDLVLTAADAGQAARVAALRDDLLAEHLGCAPDEVTRTLARTGSLIATIETLRGAGRTLVPYQLPVLSGLEQWLADNEILDPNGPDEMFEPLHRRGLFKGWDRIEARWRQRRAAIRRDRYPG
;
A
#
# COMPACT_ATOMS: atom_id res chain seq x y z
N MET A 1 -4.51 11.45 6.80
CA MET A 1 -5.59 10.71 7.49
C MET A 1 -6.89 11.23 6.93
N GLY A 2 -7.80 10.35 6.57
CA GLY A 2 -9.09 10.75 6.03
C GLY A 2 -9.97 9.56 5.79
N SER A 3 -11.14 9.81 5.23
CA SER A 3 -12.15 8.80 4.96
C SER A 3 -11.93 8.04 3.64
N SER A 4 -11.05 8.58 2.77
CA SER A 4 -10.74 8.00 1.46
C SER A 4 -10.14 6.61 1.56
N ASN A 5 -10.77 5.63 0.89
CA ASN A 5 -10.17 4.32 0.64
C ASN A 5 -9.27 4.40 -0.61
N PHE A 6 -8.34 3.46 -0.77
CA PHE A 6 -7.53 3.33 -1.98
C PHE A 6 -8.30 2.53 -3.07
N ASN A 7 -9.54 2.95 -3.37
CA ASN A 7 -10.35 2.47 -4.49
C ASN A 7 -10.93 3.66 -5.28
N ASN A 8 -11.36 3.45 -6.53
CA ASN A 8 -11.88 4.51 -7.40
C ASN A 8 -13.23 5.04 -6.87
N ARG A 9 -13.90 4.28 -6.00
CA ARG A 9 -15.20 4.60 -5.41
C ARG A 9 -15.18 5.87 -4.55
N SER A 10 -14.11 6.08 -3.78
CA SER A 10 -13.91 7.28 -2.95
C SER A 10 -13.40 8.50 -3.71
N LEU A 11 -13.14 8.39 -5.03
CA LEU A 11 -12.71 9.54 -5.84
C LEU A 11 -13.85 10.30 -6.53
N ARG A 12 -15.10 9.79 -6.54
CA ARG A 12 -16.20 10.46 -7.28
C ARG A 12 -17.64 10.29 -6.77
N LEU A 13 -17.95 9.38 -5.84
CA LEU A 13 -19.34 9.19 -5.38
C LEU A 13 -19.63 9.66 -3.94
N ASP A 14 -18.67 9.53 -3.03
CA ASP A 14 -18.82 9.95 -1.62
C ASP A 14 -18.06 11.27 -1.35
N SER A 15 -18.57 12.09 -0.43
CA SER A 15 -17.87 13.32 0.01
C SER A 15 -16.74 12.94 0.97
N GLU A 16 -15.52 12.90 0.46
CA GLU A 16 -14.35 12.57 1.28
C GLU A 16 -13.73 13.80 1.95
N CYS A 17 -13.12 13.59 3.12
CA CYS A 17 -12.32 14.60 3.80
C CYS A 17 -10.96 14.00 4.19
N ASP A 18 -9.90 14.50 3.55
CA ASP A 18 -8.52 14.12 3.82
C ASP A 18 -7.74 15.27 4.47
N LEU A 19 -7.03 14.97 5.56
CA LEU A 19 -6.13 15.87 6.25
C LEU A 19 -4.68 15.41 6.12
N VAL A 20 -3.83 16.33 5.68
CA VAL A 20 -2.37 16.17 5.66
C VAL A 20 -1.80 16.92 6.86
N LEU A 21 -1.17 16.18 7.76
CA LEU A 21 -0.45 16.76 8.89
C LEU A 21 1.04 16.72 8.59
N THR A 22 1.68 17.88 8.54
CA THR A 22 3.13 18.01 8.45
C THR A 22 3.68 18.41 9.82
N ALA A 23 4.80 17.82 10.21
CA ALA A 23 5.50 18.23 11.42
C ALA A 23 6.26 19.53 11.13
N ALA A 24 5.95 20.59 11.87
CA ALA A 24 6.65 21.87 11.82
C ALA A 24 7.85 21.93 12.77
N ASP A 25 7.91 21.05 13.77
CA ASP A 25 8.98 20.99 14.77
C ASP A 25 9.32 19.55 15.19
N ALA A 26 10.40 19.40 15.94
CA ALA A 26 10.90 18.12 16.40
C ALA A 26 9.93 17.37 17.33
N GLY A 27 9.14 18.10 18.14
CA GLY A 27 8.14 17.50 19.02
C GLY A 27 6.96 16.92 18.24
N GLN A 28 6.49 17.62 17.21
CA GLN A 28 5.46 17.12 16.31
C GLN A 28 5.97 15.92 15.48
N ALA A 29 7.21 15.98 15.01
CA ALA A 29 7.85 14.86 14.30
C ALA A 29 7.93 13.62 15.20
N ALA A 30 8.29 13.79 16.48
CA ALA A 30 8.31 12.71 17.45
C ALA A 30 6.93 12.09 17.69
N ARG A 31 5.86 12.89 17.72
CA ARG A 31 4.47 12.39 17.86
C ARG A 31 4.02 11.57 16.65
N VAL A 32 4.34 12.02 15.43
CA VAL A 32 4.05 11.26 14.20
C VAL A 32 4.84 9.95 14.18
N ALA A 33 6.11 9.98 14.60
CA ALA A 33 6.94 8.78 14.73
C ALA A 33 6.37 7.79 15.75
N ALA A 34 5.97 8.27 16.93
CA ALA A 34 5.36 7.44 17.97
C ALA A 34 4.07 6.77 17.47
N LEU A 35 3.17 7.52 16.81
CA LEU A 35 1.95 6.94 16.24
C LEU A 35 2.26 5.84 15.20
N ARG A 36 3.25 6.07 14.34
CA ARG A 36 3.71 5.06 13.37
C ARG A 36 4.23 3.81 14.08
N ASP A 37 5.05 3.99 15.11
CA ASP A 37 5.69 2.89 15.83
C ASP A 37 4.67 2.07 16.63
N ASP A 38 3.67 2.74 17.23
CA ASP A 38 2.53 2.10 17.90
C ASP A 38 1.72 1.24 16.93
N LEU A 39 1.34 1.79 15.77
CA LEU A 39 0.57 1.06 14.76
C LEU A 39 1.36 -0.14 14.20
N LEU A 40 2.65 0.03 13.92
CA LEU A 40 3.48 -1.07 13.45
C LEU A 40 3.64 -2.14 14.51
N ALA A 41 3.89 -1.76 15.76
CA ALA A 41 4.03 -2.68 16.88
C ALA A 41 2.74 -3.47 17.13
N GLU A 42 1.59 -2.82 17.02
CA GLU A 42 0.30 -3.49 17.01
C GLU A 42 0.27 -4.56 15.91
N HIS A 43 0.49 -4.21 14.65
CA HIS A 43 0.38 -5.18 13.54
C HIS A 43 1.46 -6.26 13.52
N LEU A 44 2.61 -6.02 14.16
CA LEU A 44 3.73 -6.96 14.27
C LEU A 44 3.74 -7.75 15.58
N GLY A 45 2.81 -7.45 16.50
CA GLY A 45 2.71 -8.16 17.78
C GLY A 45 3.91 -7.94 18.70
N CYS A 46 4.56 -6.78 18.63
CA CYS A 46 5.73 -6.43 19.44
C CYS A 46 5.52 -5.13 20.22
N ALA A 47 6.54 -4.65 20.94
CA ALA A 47 6.49 -3.38 21.66
C ALA A 47 6.90 -2.20 20.75
N PRO A 48 6.28 -1.00 20.89
CA PRO A 48 6.65 0.18 20.12
C PRO A 48 8.15 0.52 20.17
N ASP A 49 8.78 0.39 21.34
CA ASP A 49 10.23 0.62 21.52
C ASP A 49 11.10 -0.30 20.64
N GLU A 50 10.61 -1.50 20.34
CA GLU A 50 11.31 -2.44 19.47
C GLU A 50 11.29 -1.98 18.01
N VAL A 51 10.16 -1.41 17.57
CA VAL A 51 10.03 -0.74 16.26
C VAL A 51 10.96 0.46 16.19
N THR A 52 10.91 1.35 17.19
CA THR A 52 11.77 2.56 17.27
C THR A 52 13.24 2.21 17.14
N ARG A 53 13.73 1.26 17.95
CA ARG A 53 15.15 0.83 17.92
C ARG A 53 15.53 0.17 16.61
N THR A 54 14.67 -0.70 16.07
CA THR A 54 14.95 -1.42 14.82
C THR A 54 14.94 -0.47 13.63
N LEU A 55 14.05 0.51 13.62
CA LEU A 55 14.02 1.52 12.56
C LEU A 55 15.23 2.45 12.62
N ALA A 56 15.63 2.89 13.82
CA ALA A 56 16.86 3.67 13.98
C ALA A 56 18.10 2.90 13.48
N ARG A 57 18.14 1.57 13.70
CA ARG A 57 19.25 0.71 13.24
C ARG A 57 19.22 0.45 11.74
N THR A 58 18.05 0.21 11.15
CA THR A 58 17.93 -0.20 9.73
C THR A 58 17.80 0.97 8.78
N GLY A 59 17.33 2.13 9.25
CA GLY A 59 17.02 3.30 8.41
C GLY A 59 15.93 3.07 7.36
N SER A 60 15.19 1.96 7.44
CA SER A 60 14.22 1.54 6.43
C SER A 60 13.02 0.84 7.06
N LEU A 61 11.81 1.33 6.76
CA LEU A 61 10.57 0.74 7.26
C LEU A 61 10.36 -0.68 6.77
N ILE A 62 10.67 -0.97 5.50
CA ILE A 62 10.54 -2.33 4.96
C ILE A 62 11.53 -3.28 5.64
N ALA A 63 12.79 -2.85 5.82
CA ALA A 63 13.78 -3.67 6.52
C ALA A 63 13.39 -3.89 8.00
N THR A 64 12.81 -2.87 8.64
CA THR A 64 12.27 -2.97 10.00
C THR A 64 11.15 -4.00 10.09
N ILE A 65 10.16 -3.90 9.21
CA ILE A 65 9.05 -4.86 9.14
C ILE A 65 9.60 -6.27 8.92
N GLU A 66 10.44 -6.48 7.90
CA GLU A 66 11.02 -7.80 7.63
C GLU A 66 11.86 -8.36 8.78
N THR A 67 12.52 -7.49 9.55
CA THR A 67 13.28 -7.90 10.75
C THR A 67 12.35 -8.34 11.89
N LEU A 68 11.25 -7.62 12.10
CA LEU A 68 10.32 -7.83 13.22
C LEU A 68 9.21 -8.84 12.92
N ARG A 69 9.08 -9.27 11.66
CA ARG A 69 8.15 -10.34 11.27
C ARG A 69 8.45 -11.62 12.06
N GLY A 70 7.42 -12.18 12.68
CA GLY A 70 7.53 -13.37 13.52
C GLY A 70 6.35 -14.33 13.35
N ALA A 71 6.28 -15.32 14.25
CA ALA A 71 5.13 -16.19 14.36
C ALA A 71 3.95 -15.44 15.03
N GLY A 72 2.73 -15.65 14.55
CA GLY A 72 1.54 -14.99 15.09
C GLY A 72 1.11 -13.77 14.28
N ARG A 73 0.77 -12.67 14.96
CA ARG A 73 0.29 -11.43 14.33
C ARG A 73 1.45 -10.73 13.63
N THR A 74 1.39 -10.64 12.31
CA THR A 74 2.48 -10.08 11.51
C THR A 74 1.97 -9.48 10.20
N LEU A 75 2.75 -8.57 9.63
CA LEU A 75 2.55 -8.08 8.27
C LEU A 75 3.12 -9.08 7.25
N VAL A 76 2.41 -9.27 6.14
CA VAL A 76 2.86 -10.09 5.01
C VAL A 76 2.76 -9.30 3.71
N PRO A 77 3.65 -9.53 2.74
CA PRO A 77 3.52 -8.90 1.43
C PRO A 77 2.17 -9.24 0.80
N TYR A 78 1.43 -8.22 0.40
CA TYR A 78 0.19 -8.41 -0.34
C TYR A 78 0.48 -9.10 -1.68
N GLN A 79 -0.22 -10.20 -1.94
CA GLN A 79 -0.14 -10.92 -3.21
C GLN A 79 -1.30 -10.43 -4.09
N LEU A 80 -0.97 -9.83 -5.22
CA LEU A 80 -1.97 -9.46 -6.22
C LEU A 80 -2.71 -10.72 -6.67
N PRO A 81 -4.05 -10.75 -6.62
CA PRO A 81 -4.80 -11.88 -7.14
C PRO A 81 -4.54 -12.00 -8.64
N VAL A 82 -4.37 -13.24 -9.11
CA VAL A 82 -4.33 -13.52 -10.55
C VAL A 82 -5.77 -13.41 -11.04
N LEU A 83 -6.09 -12.31 -11.70
CA LEU A 83 -7.40 -12.11 -12.31
C LEU A 83 -7.58 -13.17 -13.40
N SER A 84 -8.64 -13.96 -13.30
CA SER A 84 -9.10 -14.81 -14.40
C SER A 84 -9.48 -13.95 -15.61
N GLY A 85 -9.54 -14.52 -16.82
CA GLY A 85 -9.90 -13.75 -18.02
C GLY A 85 -11.25 -13.02 -17.93
N LEU A 86 -12.18 -13.51 -17.09
CA LEU A 86 -13.44 -12.85 -16.77
C LEU A 86 -13.26 -11.67 -15.81
N GLU A 87 -12.43 -11.81 -14.77
CA GLU A 87 -12.13 -10.74 -13.82
C GLU A 87 -11.28 -9.63 -14.44
N GLN A 88 -10.39 -10.00 -15.36
CA GLN A 88 -9.59 -9.07 -16.13
C GLN A 88 -10.49 -8.27 -17.08
N TRP A 89 -11.44 -8.93 -17.75
CA TRP A 89 -12.49 -8.26 -18.51
C TRP A 89 -13.37 -7.37 -17.61
N LEU A 90 -13.78 -7.82 -16.41
CA LEU A 90 -14.57 -6.99 -15.48
C LEU A 90 -13.81 -5.74 -15.00
N ALA A 91 -12.50 -5.88 -14.74
CA ALA A 91 -11.62 -4.78 -14.36
C ALA A 91 -11.38 -3.80 -15.52
N ASP A 92 -11.12 -4.31 -16.72
CA ASP A 92 -10.91 -3.51 -17.93
C ASP A 92 -12.16 -2.71 -18.32
N ASN A 93 -13.35 -3.21 -17.97
CA ASN A 93 -14.65 -2.59 -18.26
C ASN A 93 -15.22 -1.77 -17.09
N GLU A 94 -14.45 -1.54 -16.02
CA GLU A 94 -14.85 -0.73 -14.84
C GLU A 94 -16.19 -1.14 -14.19
N ILE A 95 -16.64 -2.38 -14.38
CA ILE A 95 -17.97 -2.83 -13.92
C ILE A 95 -18.07 -2.80 -12.38
N LEU A 96 -16.95 -2.98 -11.68
CA LEU A 96 -16.87 -2.98 -10.21
C LEU A 96 -16.53 -1.62 -9.60
N ASP A 97 -16.11 -0.64 -10.42
CA ASP A 97 -15.79 0.72 -9.95
C ASP A 97 -16.16 1.78 -11.01
N PRO A 98 -17.46 1.90 -11.34
CA PRO A 98 -17.93 2.83 -12.37
C PRO A 98 -17.79 4.26 -11.90
N ASN A 99 -17.37 5.09 -12.84
CA ASN A 99 -16.93 6.45 -12.61
C ASN A 99 -18.14 7.42 -12.39
N GLY A 100 -19.38 7.09 -12.76
CA GLY A 100 -20.58 7.88 -12.41
C GLY A 100 -21.92 7.22 -12.82
N PRO A 101 -23.07 7.77 -12.39
CA PRO A 101 -24.40 7.20 -12.66
C PRO A 101 -24.79 7.22 -14.14
N ASP A 102 -24.33 8.21 -14.91
CA ASP A 102 -24.63 8.34 -16.35
C ASP A 102 -23.81 7.37 -17.22
N GLU A 103 -22.82 6.71 -16.64
CA GLU A 103 -21.88 5.86 -17.36
C GLU A 103 -22.30 4.38 -17.45
N MET A 104 -23.43 4.03 -16.82
CA MET A 104 -24.04 2.70 -16.94
C MET A 104 -24.51 2.40 -18.37
N PHE A 105 -24.57 3.43 -19.25
CA PHE A 105 -25.13 3.37 -20.61
C PHE A 105 -24.21 3.89 -21.74
N GLU A 106 -22.94 4.23 -21.47
CA GLU A 106 -21.98 4.72 -22.48
C GLU A 106 -21.07 3.59 -23.02
N PRO A 107 -20.78 3.54 -24.34
CA PRO A 107 -20.03 2.46 -24.96
C PRO A 107 -18.54 2.42 -24.52
N LEU A 108 -18.09 1.22 -24.13
CA LEU A 108 -16.91 0.91 -23.31
C LEU A 108 -15.50 1.26 -23.85
N HIS A 109 -15.36 2.03 -24.92
CA HIS A 109 -14.09 2.14 -25.67
C HIS A 109 -13.21 3.37 -25.33
N ARG A 110 -13.47 4.10 -24.24
CA ARG A 110 -12.77 5.37 -23.92
C ARG A 110 -12.30 5.56 -22.47
N ARG A 111 -11.96 4.51 -21.72
CA ARG A 111 -11.44 4.67 -20.35
C ARG A 111 -10.11 3.95 -20.16
N GLY A 112 -9.12 4.65 -19.59
CA GLY A 112 -7.76 4.12 -19.45
C GLY A 112 -6.93 4.89 -18.42
N LEU A 113 -7.08 4.50 -17.15
CA LEU A 113 -6.30 5.00 -16.01
C LEU A 113 -4.88 4.40 -15.90
N PHE A 114 -4.57 3.33 -16.65
CA PHE A 114 -3.33 2.57 -16.49
C PHE A 114 -2.11 3.07 -17.30
N LYS A 115 -2.17 4.25 -17.92
CA LYS A 115 -1.00 4.83 -18.61
C LYS A 115 0.13 5.17 -17.63
N GLY A 116 1.08 4.25 -17.46
CA GLY A 116 2.34 4.47 -16.72
C GLY A 116 2.68 3.44 -15.65
N TRP A 117 1.76 2.51 -15.35
CA TRP A 117 1.97 1.48 -14.31
C TRP A 117 3.05 0.46 -14.67
N ASP A 118 3.28 0.24 -15.96
CA ASP A 118 4.32 -0.67 -16.48
C ASP A 118 5.73 -0.31 -16.01
N ARG A 119 6.01 0.98 -15.84
CA ARG A 119 7.31 1.49 -15.37
C ARG A 119 7.52 1.23 -13.89
N ILE A 120 6.44 1.27 -13.12
CA ILE A 120 6.45 0.97 -11.69
C ILE A 120 6.66 -0.54 -11.53
N GLU A 121 5.88 -1.36 -12.25
CA GLU A 121 5.95 -2.82 -12.19
C GLU A 121 7.33 -3.38 -12.54
N ALA A 122 7.99 -2.86 -13.58
CA ALA A 122 9.36 -3.22 -13.95
C ALA A 122 10.36 -2.99 -12.80
N ARG A 123 10.21 -1.88 -12.07
CA ARG A 123 11.03 -1.54 -10.90
C ARG A 123 10.78 -2.51 -9.73
N TRP A 124 9.55 -2.96 -9.54
CA TRP A 124 9.21 -3.95 -8.50
C TRP A 124 9.75 -5.35 -8.81
N ARG A 125 9.71 -5.78 -10.08
CA ARG A 125 10.25 -7.08 -10.51
C ARG A 125 11.77 -7.18 -10.31
N GLN A 126 12.51 -6.12 -10.63
CA GLN A 126 13.98 -6.07 -10.43
C GLN A 126 14.37 -6.19 -8.94
N ARG A 127 13.60 -5.58 -8.03
CA ARG A 127 13.86 -5.65 -6.58
C ARG A 127 13.54 -7.03 -5.99
N ARG A 128 12.51 -7.74 -6.48
CA ARG A 128 12.19 -9.12 -6.05
C ARG A 128 13.26 -10.13 -6.46
N ALA A 129 13.87 -9.95 -7.63
CA ALA A 129 14.97 -10.81 -8.10
C ALA A 129 16.24 -10.67 -7.22
N ALA A 130 16.55 -9.45 -6.78
CA ALA A 130 17.69 -9.20 -5.88
C ALA A 130 17.48 -9.83 -4.49
N ILE A 131 16.28 -9.71 -3.92
CA ILE A 131 15.94 -10.26 -2.60
C ILE A 131 15.96 -11.80 -2.59
N ARG A 132 15.64 -12.45 -3.72
CA ARG A 132 15.63 -13.91 -3.82
C ARG A 132 17.05 -14.51 -3.91
N ARG A 133 18.00 -13.77 -4.49
CA ARG A 133 19.39 -14.21 -4.68
C ARG A 133 20.22 -14.18 -3.39
N ASP A 134 19.88 -13.27 -2.48
CA ASP A 134 20.54 -13.13 -1.17
C ASP A 134 20.07 -14.17 -0.13
N ARG A 135 18.91 -14.80 -0.37
CA ARG A 135 18.25 -15.70 0.61
C ARG A 135 18.61 -17.18 0.44
N TYR A 136 19.23 -17.59 -0.68
CA TYR A 136 19.73 -18.95 -0.92
C TYR A 136 21.01 -18.90 -1.78
N PRO A 137 22.20 -18.77 -1.17
CA PRO A 137 23.44 -19.05 -1.88
C PRO A 137 23.49 -20.57 -2.13
N GLY A 138 23.77 -20.96 -3.38
CA GLY A 138 24.06 -22.35 -3.71
C GLY A 138 25.37 -22.82 -3.10
#